data_AF-A0A7M1QGB8-F1
#
_entry.id   AF-A0A7M1QGB8-F1
#
_cell.length_a   1.000
_cell.length_b   1.000
_cell.length_c   1.000
_cell.angle_alpha   90.00
_cell.angle_beta   90.00
_cell.angle_gamma   90.00
#
_symmetry.space_group_name_H-M   'P 1'
#
loop_
_entity.id
_entity.type
_entity.pdbx_description
1 polymer ?
#
loop_
_entity_poly.entity_id
_entity_poly.type
_entity_poly.pdbx_seq_one_letter_code
_entity_poly.pdbx_strand_id
1 'polypeptide(L)'
;MSVYSKYAPYALPAEVAELDLDAGHLVLEAEYGGSDIEQYVCGGHLSFDIEALRAPEPSEREVYSLSNVPTKILKTDSTTYRLVCQLPESVFVHESRGAVRIPFILGMQARVSVEVYLHELSIPGRLRNLSVGGCMVDIAIADSIAITVGQSVPGVTLEFPNGASFFAEACVRHMRPFGNHGYAAVGLQFINLTAPQTEALFHYVAETEREAAYRSGVNDKVSSHSPLFIPGAKEKKILQREEQERQKRARQTPMQRGVQEVAHQLQIGLMYMKTRHFFPEETLYDCVDSLLYLVGQDRKAFLYALAFLREEPDWVRHAVQVAGQLADMMLLRDPHSPHVREAVLGGLLHTMGKPMLVSQELLSLKTHMKPHQKEMLKGHVAALRDKLRAFDWSPSPVCRDVLESANERLDGSGYPAGKRGNQLSEITKLVSVLKALNKLMHERNGIPPRAPLDAYRWVDLPPRNRSTVDVRFPLRLP
;
A
#
# COMPACT_ATOMS: atom_id res chain seq x y z
N MET A 1 10.87 6.61 -11.02
CA MET A 1 10.08 5.71 -11.88
C MET A 1 10.14 4.31 -11.29
N SER A 2 9.26 3.42 -11.72
CA SER A 2 9.25 2.04 -11.21
C SER A 2 9.19 1.04 -12.34
N VAL A 3 10.23 0.24 -12.51
CA VAL A 3 10.32 -0.85 -13.47
C VAL A 3 9.72 -2.09 -12.85
N TYR A 4 8.89 -2.84 -13.59
CA TYR A 4 8.22 -4.01 -13.04
C TYR A 4 8.10 -5.14 -14.05
N SER A 5 8.04 -6.36 -13.50
CA SER A 5 7.80 -7.57 -14.28
C SER A 5 6.90 -8.54 -13.52
N LYS A 6 6.19 -9.38 -14.28
CA LYS A 6 5.42 -10.51 -13.72
C LYS A 6 6.33 -11.60 -13.15
N TYR A 7 7.59 -11.67 -13.59
CA TYR A 7 8.57 -12.64 -13.12
C TYR A 7 9.44 -12.10 -11.99
N ALA A 8 9.61 -10.78 -11.93
CA ALA A 8 10.35 -10.14 -10.85
C ALA A 8 9.55 -10.13 -9.54
N PRO A 9 10.21 -10.30 -8.38
CA PRO A 9 9.55 -10.33 -7.07
C PRO A 9 9.03 -8.96 -6.62
N TYR A 10 9.63 -7.86 -7.05
CA TYR A 10 9.24 -6.50 -6.69
C TYR A 10 9.41 -5.55 -7.87
N ALA A 11 8.91 -4.32 -7.73
CA ALA A 11 9.21 -3.23 -8.66
C ALA A 11 10.56 -2.61 -8.31
N LEU A 12 11.38 -2.34 -9.31
CA LEU A 12 12.71 -1.76 -9.19
C LEU A 12 12.62 -0.24 -9.38
N PRO A 13 13.09 0.58 -8.42
CA PRO A 13 13.24 2.01 -8.62
C PRO A 13 14.19 2.30 -9.78
N ALA A 14 13.84 3.26 -10.62
CA ALA A 14 14.67 3.72 -11.72
C ALA A 14 14.53 5.23 -11.94
N GLU A 15 15.57 5.84 -12.50
CA GLU A 15 15.61 7.25 -12.87
C GLU A 15 15.81 7.41 -14.38
N VAL A 16 15.30 8.52 -14.95
CA VAL A 16 15.57 8.86 -16.35
C VAL A 16 16.99 9.41 -16.44
N ALA A 17 17.88 8.66 -17.10
CA ALA A 17 19.24 9.12 -17.37
C ALA A 17 19.29 9.94 -18.67
N GLU A 18 18.60 9.49 -19.72
CA GLU A 18 18.57 10.14 -21.04
C GLU A 18 17.17 10.01 -21.66
N LEU A 19 16.71 11.06 -22.36
CA LEU A 19 15.45 11.05 -23.12
C LEU A 19 15.64 11.84 -24.42
N ASP A 20 15.42 11.18 -25.55
CA ASP A 20 15.32 11.77 -26.88
C ASP A 20 13.99 11.32 -27.50
N LEU A 21 13.05 12.26 -27.60
CA LEU A 21 11.70 11.99 -28.11
C LEU A 21 11.68 11.81 -29.63
N ASP A 22 12.60 12.44 -30.36
CA ASP A 22 12.66 12.36 -31.82
C ASP A 22 13.19 10.99 -32.27
N ALA A 23 14.18 10.47 -31.55
CA ALA A 23 14.70 9.12 -31.77
C ALA A 23 13.87 8.03 -31.09
N GLY A 24 12.86 8.39 -30.27
CA GLY A 24 12.12 7.45 -29.42
C GLY A 24 13.04 6.72 -28.43
N HIS A 25 14.08 7.38 -27.94
CA HIS A 25 15.12 6.78 -27.11
C HIS A 25 14.95 7.20 -25.65
N LEU A 26 14.91 6.24 -24.74
CA LEU A 26 14.84 6.48 -23.30
C LEU A 26 15.83 5.57 -22.59
N VAL A 27 16.70 6.13 -21.76
CA VAL A 27 17.60 5.33 -20.91
C VAL A 27 17.17 5.49 -19.47
N LEU A 28 16.85 4.35 -18.84
CA LEU A 28 16.59 4.29 -17.41
C LEU A 28 17.82 3.77 -16.68
N GLU A 29 18.19 4.42 -15.59
CA GLU A 29 19.21 3.92 -14.67
C GLU A 29 18.55 3.29 -13.46
N ALA A 30 18.97 2.08 -13.09
CA ALA A 30 18.45 1.35 -11.96
C ALA A 30 19.57 0.65 -11.20
N GLU A 31 19.53 0.74 -9.88
CA GLU A 31 20.41 -0.01 -8.98
C GLU A 31 19.76 -1.33 -8.60
N TYR A 32 20.47 -2.44 -8.83
CA TYR A 32 20.00 -3.79 -8.55
C TYR A 32 21.16 -4.67 -8.08
N GLY A 33 21.15 -5.03 -6.80
CA GLY A 33 22.14 -5.93 -6.19
C GLY A 33 21.87 -7.42 -6.38
N GLY A 34 20.75 -7.80 -7.03
CA GLY A 34 20.38 -9.20 -7.22
C GLY A 34 21.14 -9.89 -8.36
N SER A 35 20.99 -11.22 -8.43
CA SER A 35 21.76 -12.07 -9.35
C SER A 35 21.27 -12.05 -10.80
N ASP A 36 20.00 -11.71 -11.03
CA ASP A 36 19.38 -11.78 -12.36
C ASP A 36 18.45 -10.58 -12.60
N ILE A 37 18.96 -9.53 -13.26
CA ILE A 37 18.16 -8.38 -13.68
C ILE A 37 17.32 -8.69 -14.93
N GLU A 38 17.64 -9.74 -15.69
CA GLU A 38 16.94 -10.07 -16.94
C GLU A 38 15.48 -10.46 -16.69
N GLN A 39 15.14 -10.90 -15.49
CA GLN A 39 13.75 -11.13 -15.07
C GLN A 39 12.85 -9.89 -15.23
N TYR A 40 13.42 -8.68 -15.23
CA TYR A 40 12.69 -7.43 -15.49
C TYR A 40 12.46 -7.17 -16.98
N VAL A 41 13.31 -7.70 -17.86
CA VAL A 41 13.22 -7.57 -19.33
C VAL A 41 12.78 -8.89 -19.94
N CYS A 42 11.47 -9.15 -19.93
CA CYS A 42 10.92 -10.39 -20.47
C CYS A 42 10.92 -10.38 -22.00
N GLY A 43 11.69 -11.29 -22.62
CA GLY A 43 11.70 -11.45 -24.07
C GLY A 43 12.23 -10.20 -24.81
N GLY A 44 13.12 -9.43 -24.17
CA GLY A 44 13.62 -8.17 -24.73
C GLY A 44 12.70 -6.97 -24.50
N HIS A 45 11.65 -7.10 -23.69
CA HIS A 45 10.70 -6.03 -23.41
C HIS A 45 10.59 -5.70 -21.93
N LEU A 46 10.48 -4.40 -21.63
CA LEU A 46 10.36 -3.84 -20.29
C LEU A 46 8.97 -3.23 -20.08
N SER A 47 8.47 -3.26 -18.85
CA SER A 47 7.30 -2.49 -18.44
C SER A 47 7.65 -1.62 -17.25
N PHE A 48 7.17 -0.38 -17.25
CA PHE A 48 7.53 0.59 -16.22
C PHE A 48 6.48 1.69 -16.07
N ASP A 49 6.45 2.29 -14.88
CA ASP A 49 5.67 3.46 -14.56
C ASP A 49 6.52 4.73 -14.57
N ILE A 50 6.01 5.76 -15.23
CA ILE A 50 6.55 7.11 -15.20
C ILE A 50 5.67 7.96 -14.29
N GLU A 51 6.27 8.61 -13.29
CA GLU A 51 5.60 9.70 -12.58
C GLU A 51 5.97 11.03 -13.25
N ALA A 52 4.99 11.72 -13.81
CA ALA A 52 5.17 13.04 -14.39
C ALA A 52 4.51 14.11 -13.52
N LEU A 53 5.22 15.22 -13.29
CA LEU A 53 4.67 16.39 -12.63
C LEU A 53 3.69 17.09 -13.59
N ARG A 54 2.47 17.39 -13.11
CA ARG A 54 1.51 18.16 -13.89
C ARG A 54 1.78 19.65 -13.70
N ALA A 55 2.15 20.36 -14.76
CA ALA A 55 2.17 21.83 -14.74
C ALA A 55 0.73 22.35 -14.90
N PRO A 56 0.28 23.38 -14.15
CA PRO A 56 1.05 24.30 -13.32
C PRO A 56 1.13 23.94 -11.82
N GLU A 57 0.61 22.79 -11.40
CA GLU A 57 0.56 22.38 -9.99
C GLU A 57 1.58 21.27 -9.69
N PRO A 58 2.83 21.59 -9.30
CA PRO A 58 3.91 20.62 -9.06
C PRO A 58 3.63 19.62 -7.91
N SER A 59 2.48 19.70 -7.23
CA SER A 59 1.99 18.69 -6.30
C SER A 59 1.24 17.54 -6.97
N GLU A 60 0.80 17.69 -8.22
CA GLU A 60 0.07 16.65 -8.95
C GLU A 60 1.06 15.79 -9.76
N ARG A 61 1.07 14.48 -9.46
CA ARG A 61 1.84 13.49 -10.21
C ARG A 61 0.88 12.58 -10.95
N GLU A 62 0.92 12.60 -12.28
CA GLU A 62 0.25 11.58 -13.09
C GLU A 62 1.21 10.41 -13.27
N VAL A 63 0.70 9.20 -13.02
CA VAL A 63 1.47 7.97 -13.24
C VAL A 63 1.00 7.34 -14.53
N TYR A 64 1.93 7.23 -15.49
CA TYR A 64 1.69 6.58 -16.78
C TYR A 64 2.39 5.22 -16.80
N SER A 65 1.66 4.18 -17.18
CA SER A 65 2.23 2.85 -17.36
C SER A 65 2.53 2.59 -18.81
N LEU A 66 3.79 2.30 -19.12
CA LEU A 66 4.19 1.75 -20.42
C LEU A 66 4.50 0.27 -20.25
N SER A 67 4.08 -0.52 -21.24
CA SER A 67 4.23 -1.97 -21.20
C SER A 67 4.79 -2.48 -22.51
N ASN A 68 5.57 -3.55 -22.43
CA ASN A 68 6.22 -4.22 -23.57
C ASN A 68 7.16 -3.32 -24.40
N VAL A 69 7.87 -2.40 -23.76
CA VAL A 69 8.81 -1.48 -24.43
C VAL A 69 10.11 -2.23 -24.78
N PRO A 70 10.51 -2.33 -26.06
CA PRO A 70 11.77 -2.97 -26.44
C PRO A 70 12.96 -2.37 -25.68
N THR A 71 13.75 -3.22 -25.04
CA THR A 71 14.80 -2.79 -24.10
C THR A 71 16.05 -3.64 -24.19
N LYS A 72 17.22 -2.99 -24.14
CA LYS A 72 18.53 -3.63 -23.95
C LYS A 72 19.09 -3.27 -22.57
N ILE A 73 19.68 -4.25 -21.89
CA ILE A 73 20.33 -4.05 -20.60
C ILE A 73 21.83 -3.83 -20.81
N LEU A 74 22.37 -2.80 -20.18
CA LEU A 74 23.80 -2.52 -20.12
C LEU A 74 24.21 -2.41 -18.64
N LYS A 75 25.09 -3.30 -18.18
CA LYS A 75 25.66 -3.21 -16.83
C LYS A 75 26.78 -2.17 -16.83
N THR A 76 26.67 -1.14 -15.99
CA THR A 76 27.66 -0.05 -15.90
C THR A 76 28.58 -0.20 -14.71
N ASP A 77 28.08 -0.72 -13.60
CA ASP A 77 28.85 -1.01 -12.38
C ASP A 77 28.37 -2.32 -11.74
N SER A 78 28.94 -2.71 -10.59
CA SER A 78 28.61 -3.92 -9.83
C SER A 78 27.11 -4.08 -9.56
N THR A 79 26.43 -2.97 -9.23
CA THR A 79 24.99 -2.91 -8.92
C THR A 79 24.19 -2.02 -9.87
N THR A 80 24.83 -1.21 -10.72
CA THR A 80 24.11 -0.24 -11.57
C THR A 80 23.91 -0.75 -12.99
N TYR A 81 22.69 -0.57 -13.51
CA TYR A 81 22.29 -0.98 -14.85
C TYR A 81 21.61 0.16 -15.60
N ARG A 82 21.92 0.27 -16.89
CA ARG A 82 21.24 1.15 -17.84
C ARG A 82 20.32 0.32 -18.73
N LEU A 83 19.03 0.62 -18.69
CA LEU A 83 17.97 -0.01 -19.47
C LEU A 83 17.65 0.90 -20.66
N VAL A 84 18.22 0.56 -21.82
CA VAL A 84 18.09 1.32 -23.05
C VAL A 84 16.80 0.92 -23.75
N CYS A 85 15.79 1.77 -23.64
CA CYS A 85 14.43 1.56 -24.10
C CYS A 85 14.19 2.26 -25.44
N GLN A 86 13.55 1.57 -26.38
CA GLN A 86 13.00 2.17 -27.59
C GLN A 86 11.51 2.44 -27.36
N LEU A 87 11.15 3.68 -27.12
CA LEU A 87 9.77 4.12 -26.94
C LEU A 87 8.97 3.85 -28.22
N PRO A 88 7.73 3.34 -28.09
CA PRO A 88 6.85 3.15 -29.24
C PRO A 88 6.31 4.49 -29.75
N GLU A 89 5.96 4.55 -31.03
CA GLU A 89 5.27 5.71 -31.63
C GLU A 89 3.88 5.95 -31.01
N SER A 90 3.30 4.92 -30.36
CA SER A 90 2.01 5.00 -29.69
C SER A 90 2.02 4.27 -28.34
N VAL A 91 1.28 4.81 -27.38
CA VAL A 91 1.05 4.20 -26.06
C VAL A 91 -0.07 3.13 -26.08
N PHE A 92 -0.75 2.95 -27.21
CA PHE A 92 -1.75 1.90 -27.37
C PHE A 92 -1.07 0.53 -27.46
N VAL A 93 -1.42 -0.37 -26.55
CA VAL A 93 -0.82 -1.72 -26.50
C VAL A 93 -1.76 -2.71 -27.18
N HIS A 94 -1.29 -3.36 -28.24
CA HIS A 94 -2.00 -4.48 -28.87
C HIS A 94 -1.85 -5.75 -28.02
N GLU A 95 -2.97 -6.37 -27.64
CA GLU A 95 -3.00 -7.65 -26.95
C GLU A 95 -2.94 -8.82 -27.95
N SER A 96 -2.51 -10.01 -27.47
CA SER A 96 -2.35 -11.24 -28.26
C SER A 96 -3.63 -11.76 -28.93
N ARG A 97 -4.78 -11.13 -28.70
CA ARG A 97 -6.08 -11.43 -29.32
C ARG A 97 -6.56 -10.34 -30.30
N GLY A 98 -5.69 -9.41 -30.70
CA GLY A 98 -6.03 -8.29 -31.59
C GLY A 98 -6.78 -7.14 -30.94
N ALA A 99 -7.06 -7.22 -29.63
CA ALA A 99 -7.69 -6.16 -28.86
C ALA A 99 -6.68 -5.07 -28.49
N VAL A 100 -7.06 -3.80 -28.63
CA VAL A 100 -6.24 -2.66 -28.19
C VAL A 100 -6.57 -2.33 -26.74
N ARG A 101 -5.54 -2.13 -25.91
CA ARG A 101 -5.69 -1.60 -24.55
C ARG A 101 -5.48 -0.09 -24.58
N ILE A 102 -6.53 0.63 -24.18
CA ILE A 102 -6.59 2.08 -24.22
C ILE A 102 -6.20 2.65 -22.86
N PRO A 103 -5.04 3.34 -22.73
CA PRO A 103 -4.65 4.00 -21.49
C PRO A 103 -5.48 5.25 -21.24
N PHE A 104 -5.76 5.54 -19.97
CA PHE A 104 -6.37 6.79 -19.55
C PHE A 104 -5.27 7.83 -19.38
N ILE A 105 -5.27 8.84 -20.24
CA ILE A 105 -4.22 9.86 -20.33
C ILE A 105 -4.81 11.26 -20.15
N LEU A 106 -3.95 12.24 -19.83
CA LEU A 106 -4.28 13.67 -19.89
C LEU A 106 -5.58 14.02 -19.15
N GLY A 107 -5.72 13.53 -17.92
CA GLY A 107 -6.90 13.77 -17.07
C GLY A 107 -8.15 12.95 -17.37
N MET A 108 -8.09 11.92 -18.23
CA MET A 108 -9.17 10.93 -18.33
C MET A 108 -9.35 10.21 -16.98
N GLN A 109 -10.59 10.13 -16.51
CA GLN A 109 -10.92 9.47 -15.25
C GLN A 109 -12.27 8.75 -15.35
N ALA A 110 -12.35 7.56 -14.76
CA ALA A 110 -13.59 6.87 -14.46
C ALA A 110 -13.42 6.16 -13.12
N ARG A 111 -14.51 5.98 -12.37
CA ARG A 111 -14.48 5.30 -11.08
C ARG A 111 -14.67 3.80 -11.26
N VAL A 112 -14.10 3.05 -10.32
CA VAL A 112 -14.31 1.60 -10.23
C VAL A 112 -14.72 1.23 -8.82
N SER A 113 -15.64 0.26 -8.73
CA SER A 113 -16.01 -0.43 -7.50
C SER A 113 -15.74 -1.92 -7.71
N VAL A 114 -14.77 -2.47 -6.98
CA VAL A 114 -14.41 -3.90 -7.03
C VAL A 114 -15.08 -4.59 -5.84
N GLU A 115 -16.12 -5.37 -6.11
CA GLU A 115 -16.77 -6.21 -5.11
C GLU A 115 -15.92 -7.44 -4.83
N VAL A 116 -15.23 -7.46 -3.69
CA VAL A 116 -14.35 -8.57 -3.28
C VAL A 116 -15.18 -9.73 -2.73
N TYR A 117 -16.16 -9.40 -1.88
CA TYR A 117 -17.12 -10.34 -1.31
C TYR A 117 -18.52 -9.77 -1.55
N LEU A 118 -19.36 -10.57 -2.19
CA LEU A 118 -20.69 -10.15 -2.66
C LEU A 118 -21.49 -9.49 -1.53
N HIS A 119 -21.88 -8.23 -1.72
CA HIS A 119 -22.62 -7.41 -0.76
C HIS A 119 -21.96 -7.14 0.61
N GLU A 120 -20.73 -7.62 0.84
CA GLU A 120 -20.05 -7.48 2.13
C GLU A 120 -18.85 -6.54 2.07
N LEU A 121 -18.09 -6.56 0.97
CA LEU A 121 -16.90 -5.74 0.80
C LEU A 121 -16.73 -5.28 -0.65
N SER A 122 -16.76 -3.96 -0.85
CA SER A 122 -16.34 -3.32 -2.08
C SER A 122 -15.17 -2.37 -1.84
N ILE A 123 -14.23 -2.37 -2.77
CA ILE A 123 -13.06 -1.49 -2.80
C ILE A 123 -13.24 -0.45 -3.90
N PRO A 124 -13.24 0.85 -3.56
CA PRO A 124 -13.26 1.90 -4.56
C PRO A 124 -11.88 2.07 -5.22
N GLY A 125 -11.88 2.46 -6.48
CA GLY A 125 -10.67 2.70 -7.27
C GLY A 125 -10.90 3.61 -8.46
N ARG A 126 -9.88 3.82 -9.28
CA ARG A 126 -9.96 4.57 -10.54
C ARG A 126 -9.47 3.74 -11.70
N LEU A 127 -10.15 3.88 -12.83
CA LEU A 127 -9.80 3.21 -14.07
C LEU A 127 -8.55 3.86 -14.67
N ARG A 128 -7.57 3.04 -15.04
CA ARG A 128 -6.28 3.47 -15.61
C ARG A 128 -6.08 3.03 -17.05
N ASN A 129 -6.70 1.93 -17.44
CA ASN A 129 -6.85 1.54 -18.85
C ASN A 129 -8.06 0.63 -19.03
N LEU A 130 -8.52 0.51 -20.26
CA LEU A 130 -9.64 -0.36 -20.63
C LEU A 130 -9.35 -1.11 -21.93
N SER A 131 -9.81 -2.35 -22.00
CA SER A 131 -9.81 -3.20 -23.19
C SER A 131 -11.05 -4.09 -23.15
N VAL A 132 -11.33 -4.80 -24.24
CA VAL A 132 -12.42 -5.80 -24.26
C VAL A 132 -12.14 -7.02 -23.38
N GLY A 133 -10.87 -7.27 -23.03
CA GLY A 133 -10.47 -8.39 -22.18
C GLY A 133 -10.44 -8.06 -20.68
N GLY A 134 -10.45 -6.78 -20.30
CA GLY A 134 -10.25 -6.37 -18.92
C GLY A 134 -9.78 -4.93 -18.77
N CYS A 135 -9.45 -4.55 -17.54
CA CYS A 135 -8.99 -3.22 -17.19
C CYS A 135 -7.84 -3.25 -16.17
N MET A 136 -7.15 -2.13 -16.04
CA MET A 136 -6.25 -1.84 -14.93
C MET A 136 -6.90 -0.76 -14.08
N VAL A 137 -6.89 -0.97 -12.78
CA VAL A 137 -7.45 -0.03 -11.81
C VAL A 137 -6.40 0.31 -10.77
N ASP A 138 -6.44 1.53 -10.25
CA ASP A 138 -5.75 1.81 -8.99
C ASP A 138 -6.71 1.73 -7.82
N ILE A 139 -6.21 1.28 -6.68
CA ILE A 139 -6.91 1.25 -5.40
C ILE A 139 -5.96 1.76 -4.32
N ALA A 140 -6.50 2.21 -3.18
CA ALA A 140 -5.64 2.49 -2.03
C ALA A 140 -4.86 1.22 -1.66
N ILE A 141 -3.56 1.35 -1.40
CA ILE A 141 -2.69 0.19 -1.14
C ILE A 141 -3.15 -0.58 0.11
N ALA A 142 -3.74 0.12 1.08
CA ALA A 142 -4.37 -0.47 2.25
C ALA A 142 -5.48 -1.48 1.91
N ASP A 143 -6.25 -1.23 0.86
CA ASP A 143 -7.39 -2.05 0.47
C ASP A 143 -6.93 -3.30 -0.30
N SER A 144 -5.71 -3.28 -0.83
CA SER A 144 -5.10 -4.43 -1.52
C SER A 144 -5.00 -5.68 -0.63
N ILE A 145 -5.00 -5.48 0.70
CA ILE A 145 -4.99 -6.53 1.72
C ILE A 145 -6.21 -7.45 1.61
N ALA A 146 -7.34 -7.02 1.05
CA ALA A 146 -8.50 -7.88 0.90
C ALA A 146 -8.52 -8.68 -0.41
N ILE A 147 -7.64 -8.37 -1.36
CA ILE A 147 -7.61 -8.99 -2.69
C ILE A 147 -6.38 -9.89 -2.82
N THR A 148 -6.51 -11.02 -3.53
CA THR A 148 -5.39 -11.92 -3.85
C THR A 148 -5.28 -12.12 -5.35
N VAL A 149 -4.05 -12.27 -5.88
CA VAL A 149 -3.84 -12.62 -7.29
C VAL A 149 -4.41 -14.01 -7.58
N GLY A 150 -5.18 -14.13 -8.67
CA GLY A 150 -5.92 -15.34 -9.04
C GLY A 150 -7.34 -15.40 -8.49
N GLN A 151 -7.72 -14.51 -7.57
CA GLN A 151 -9.08 -14.45 -7.03
C GLN A 151 -10.08 -14.02 -8.10
N SER A 152 -11.20 -14.75 -8.19
CA SER A 152 -12.39 -14.28 -8.91
C SER A 152 -13.16 -13.31 -8.00
N VAL A 153 -13.50 -12.15 -8.53
CA VAL A 153 -14.33 -11.15 -7.87
C VAL A 153 -15.72 -11.15 -8.51
N PRO A 154 -16.80 -11.20 -7.71
CA PRO A 154 -18.18 -11.30 -8.21
C PRO A 154 -18.64 -10.08 -9.01
N GLY A 155 -17.97 -8.93 -8.87
CA GLY A 155 -18.38 -7.73 -9.55
C GLY A 155 -17.28 -6.68 -9.67
N VAL A 156 -17.16 -6.11 -10.85
CA VAL A 156 -16.39 -4.90 -11.14
C VAL A 156 -17.34 -3.94 -11.84
N THR A 157 -17.67 -2.85 -11.16
CA THR A 157 -18.50 -1.78 -11.72
C THR A 157 -17.61 -0.63 -12.16
N LEU A 158 -17.63 -0.31 -13.45
CA LEU A 158 -17.04 0.91 -14.00
C LEU A 158 -18.12 1.99 -14.04
N GLU A 159 -17.84 3.20 -13.54
CA GLU A 159 -18.74 4.36 -13.61
C GLU A 159 -18.00 5.52 -14.31
N PHE A 160 -18.49 5.90 -15.48
CA PHE A 160 -17.94 7.00 -16.29
C PHE A 160 -18.47 8.37 -15.83
N PRO A 161 -17.75 9.46 -16.11
CA PRO A 161 -18.14 10.82 -15.69
C PRO A 161 -19.56 11.26 -16.03
N ASN A 162 -20.11 10.78 -17.15
CA ASN A 162 -21.48 11.08 -17.56
C ASN A 162 -22.56 10.26 -16.83
N GLY A 163 -22.17 9.31 -15.97
CA GLY A 163 -23.05 8.40 -15.24
C GLY A 163 -23.31 7.07 -15.93
N ALA A 164 -22.77 6.83 -17.13
CA ALA A 164 -22.82 5.51 -17.75
C ALA A 164 -22.04 4.50 -16.91
N SER A 165 -22.54 3.27 -16.84
CA SER A 165 -21.92 2.21 -16.06
C SER A 165 -21.80 0.90 -16.82
N PHE A 166 -20.79 0.12 -16.44
CA PHE A 166 -20.54 -1.23 -16.94
C PHE A 166 -20.27 -2.16 -15.77
N PHE A 167 -20.86 -3.35 -15.79
CA PHE A 167 -20.68 -4.37 -14.78
C PHE A 167 -20.21 -5.67 -15.42
N ALA A 168 -19.20 -6.30 -14.82
CA ALA A 168 -18.73 -7.64 -15.17
C ALA A 168 -18.14 -8.36 -13.96
N GLU A 169 -18.18 -9.69 -13.98
CA GLU A 169 -17.30 -10.49 -13.14
C GLU A 169 -15.86 -10.36 -13.62
N ALA A 170 -14.88 -10.52 -12.73
CA ALA A 170 -13.49 -10.47 -13.12
C ALA A 170 -12.60 -11.43 -12.33
N CYS A 171 -11.42 -11.72 -12.87
CA CYS A 171 -10.33 -12.40 -12.17
C CYS A 171 -9.15 -11.44 -12.00
N VAL A 172 -8.61 -11.37 -10.78
CA VAL A 172 -7.42 -10.57 -10.47
C VAL A 172 -6.21 -11.27 -11.08
N ARG A 173 -5.50 -10.61 -11.99
CA ARG A 173 -4.38 -11.21 -12.72
C ARG A 173 -3.01 -10.80 -12.23
N HIS A 174 -2.86 -9.56 -11.80
CA HIS A 174 -1.63 -9.05 -11.22
C HIS A 174 -1.92 -7.85 -10.34
N MET A 175 -1.00 -7.60 -9.40
CA MET A 175 -1.05 -6.48 -8.48
C MET A 175 0.36 -6.00 -8.20
N ARG A 176 0.55 -4.69 -8.08
CA ARG A 176 1.84 -4.07 -7.79
C ARG A 176 1.66 -2.68 -7.19
N PRO A 177 2.68 -2.12 -6.51
CA PRO A 177 2.63 -0.72 -6.09
C PRO A 177 2.47 0.17 -7.32
N PHE A 178 1.76 1.29 -7.17
CA PHE A 178 1.49 2.23 -8.25
C PHE A 178 1.85 3.65 -7.82
N GLY A 179 2.97 4.13 -8.36
CA GLY A 179 3.61 5.36 -7.91
C GLY A 179 4.00 5.34 -6.42
N ASN A 180 4.30 6.53 -5.90
CA ASN A 180 4.81 6.75 -4.54
C ASN A 180 3.71 7.23 -3.55
N HIS A 181 2.42 7.12 -3.91
CA HIS A 181 1.32 7.81 -3.20
C HIS A 181 0.40 6.86 -2.42
N GLY A 182 0.85 5.66 -2.07
CA GLY A 182 0.03 4.71 -1.32
C GLY A 182 -1.11 4.10 -2.15
N TYR A 183 -0.88 3.86 -3.45
CA TYR A 183 -1.81 3.16 -4.33
C TYR A 183 -1.22 1.84 -4.83
N ALA A 184 -2.09 0.92 -5.21
CA ALA A 184 -1.73 -0.31 -5.90
C ALA A 184 -2.47 -0.39 -7.24
N ALA A 185 -1.77 -0.78 -8.29
CA ALA A 185 -2.35 -1.09 -9.59
C ALA A 185 -2.78 -2.56 -9.59
N VAL A 186 -4.02 -2.81 -9.98
CA VAL A 186 -4.64 -4.13 -10.04
C VAL A 186 -5.13 -4.38 -11.46
N GLY A 187 -4.60 -5.43 -12.09
CA GLY A 187 -5.06 -5.90 -13.39
C GLY A 187 -6.22 -6.87 -13.24
N LEU A 188 -7.37 -6.54 -13.81
CA LEU A 188 -8.61 -7.31 -13.76
C LEU A 188 -8.93 -7.83 -15.16
N GLN A 189 -9.08 -9.14 -15.31
CA GLN A 189 -9.58 -9.75 -16.54
C GLN A 189 -11.07 -10.01 -16.41
N PHE A 190 -11.89 -9.51 -17.34
CA PHE A 190 -13.32 -9.81 -17.34
C PHE A 190 -13.59 -11.28 -17.66
N ILE A 191 -14.54 -11.87 -16.97
CA ILE A 191 -14.97 -13.27 -17.14
C ILE A 191 -16.49 -13.33 -17.27
N ASN A 192 -17.01 -14.42 -17.84
CA ASN A 192 -18.45 -14.70 -17.94
C ASN A 192 -19.29 -13.58 -18.60
N LEU A 193 -18.71 -12.84 -19.55
CA LEU A 193 -19.43 -11.79 -20.26
C LEU A 193 -20.55 -12.38 -21.14
N THR A 194 -21.75 -11.86 -20.98
CA THR A 194 -22.87 -12.12 -21.89
C THR A 194 -22.68 -11.36 -23.22
N ALA A 195 -23.40 -11.76 -24.27
CA ALA A 195 -23.34 -11.05 -25.55
C ALA A 195 -23.71 -9.55 -25.44
N PRO A 196 -24.78 -9.15 -24.70
CA PRO A 196 -25.09 -7.73 -24.49
C PRO A 196 -23.99 -6.97 -23.73
N GLN A 197 -23.38 -7.59 -22.71
CA GLN A 197 -22.26 -6.96 -22.00
C GLN A 197 -21.04 -6.80 -22.92
N THR A 198 -20.79 -7.78 -23.79
CA THR A 198 -19.69 -7.73 -24.75
C THR A 198 -19.88 -6.58 -25.74
N GLU A 199 -21.08 -6.42 -26.29
CA GLU A 199 -21.43 -5.30 -27.20
C GLU A 199 -21.29 -3.94 -26.51
N ALA A 200 -21.82 -3.81 -25.29
CA ALA A 200 -21.67 -2.59 -24.48
C ALA A 200 -20.19 -2.26 -24.20
N LEU A 201 -19.38 -3.28 -23.89
CA LEU A 201 -17.94 -3.11 -23.65
C LEU A 201 -17.20 -2.63 -24.90
N PHE A 202 -17.51 -3.16 -26.08
CA PHE A 202 -16.95 -2.66 -27.35
C PHE A 202 -17.26 -1.17 -27.55
N HIS A 203 -18.49 -0.75 -27.28
CA HIS A 203 -18.87 0.67 -27.35
C HIS A 203 -18.06 1.52 -26.36
N TYR A 204 -17.91 1.10 -25.10
CA TYR A 204 -17.12 1.83 -24.11
C TYR A 204 -15.63 1.93 -24.47
N VAL A 205 -15.05 0.85 -25.00
CA VAL A 205 -13.66 0.84 -25.47
C VAL A 205 -13.47 1.80 -26.64
N ALA A 206 -14.37 1.79 -27.63
CA ALA A 206 -14.30 2.68 -28.79
C ALA A 206 -14.41 4.17 -28.41
N GLU A 207 -15.33 4.51 -27.50
CA GLU A 207 -15.46 5.89 -27.02
C GLU A 207 -14.27 6.32 -26.13
N THR A 208 -13.65 5.39 -25.40
CA THR A 208 -12.39 5.64 -24.67
C THR A 208 -11.24 5.89 -25.64
N GLU A 209 -11.13 5.11 -26.71
CA GLU A 209 -10.12 5.31 -27.77
C GLU A 209 -10.29 6.66 -28.45
N ARG A 210 -11.52 7.03 -28.80
CA ARG A 210 -11.86 8.35 -29.36
C ARG A 210 -11.43 9.48 -28.43
N GLU A 211 -11.70 9.37 -27.14
CA GLU A 211 -11.30 10.38 -26.15
C GLU A 211 -9.77 10.50 -26.03
N ALA A 212 -9.05 9.37 -25.99
CA ALA A 212 -7.60 9.37 -25.95
C ALA A 212 -6.99 9.99 -27.22
N ALA A 213 -7.54 9.69 -28.40
CA ALA A 213 -7.14 10.29 -29.67
C ALA A 213 -7.39 11.81 -29.71
N TYR A 214 -8.54 12.26 -29.20
CA TYR A 214 -8.85 13.70 -29.08
C TYR A 214 -7.84 14.43 -28.19
N ARG A 215 -7.55 13.90 -27.00
CA ARG A 215 -6.66 14.55 -26.03
C ARG A 215 -5.19 14.55 -26.46
N SER A 216 -4.76 13.49 -27.13
CA SER A 216 -3.37 13.37 -27.63
C SER A 216 -3.12 14.17 -28.90
N GLY A 217 -4.16 14.66 -29.59
CA GLY A 217 -4.03 15.39 -30.86
C GLY A 217 -3.58 14.51 -32.03
N VAL A 218 -3.63 13.18 -31.90
CA VAL A 218 -3.18 12.23 -32.94
C VAL A 218 -4.16 12.17 -34.12
N ASN A 219 -5.40 12.61 -33.96
CA ASN A 219 -6.42 12.56 -35.01
C ASN A 219 -7.21 13.87 -35.15
N ASP A 220 -6.84 14.69 -36.14
CA ASP A 220 -7.49 15.97 -36.48
C ASP A 220 -8.98 15.86 -36.80
N LYS A 221 -9.48 14.65 -37.10
CA LYS A 221 -10.91 14.42 -37.41
C LYS A 221 -11.78 14.36 -36.16
N VAL A 222 -11.19 14.19 -34.97
CA VAL A 222 -11.94 14.18 -33.71
C VAL A 222 -11.89 15.59 -33.12
N SER A 223 -13.01 16.31 -33.21
CA SER A 223 -13.09 17.73 -32.81
C SER A 223 -13.75 17.97 -31.44
N SER A 224 -14.17 16.91 -30.75
CA SER A 224 -14.85 17.03 -29.45
C SER A 224 -14.54 15.87 -28.52
N HIS A 225 -14.65 16.14 -27.22
CA HIS A 225 -14.69 15.11 -26.18
C HIS A 225 -15.79 14.08 -26.44
N SER A 226 -15.51 12.84 -26.06
CA SER A 226 -16.52 11.78 -25.95
C SER A 226 -17.54 12.15 -24.87
N PRO A 227 -18.85 11.93 -25.12
CA PRO A 227 -19.87 12.10 -24.09
C PRO A 227 -19.63 11.30 -22.81
N LEU A 228 -18.89 10.18 -22.88
CA LEU A 228 -18.55 9.39 -21.68
C LEU A 228 -17.75 10.19 -20.65
N PHE A 229 -16.86 11.05 -21.12
CA PHE A 229 -15.89 11.77 -20.27
C PHE A 229 -16.33 13.20 -19.93
N ILE A 230 -17.56 13.58 -20.25
CA ILE A 230 -18.13 14.87 -19.86
C ILE A 230 -18.77 14.72 -18.47
N PRO A 231 -18.25 15.39 -17.42
CA PRO A 231 -18.72 15.19 -16.05
C PRO A 231 -20.16 15.69 -15.84
N GLY A 232 -21.01 14.80 -15.33
CA GLY A 232 -22.33 15.16 -14.80
C GLY A 232 -22.25 15.94 -13.49
N ALA A 233 -23.40 16.40 -12.97
CA ALA A 233 -23.47 17.19 -11.74
C ALA A 233 -22.93 16.45 -10.50
N LYS A 234 -23.17 15.13 -10.40
CA LYS A 234 -22.63 14.26 -9.34
C LYS A 234 -21.11 14.26 -9.35
N GLU A 235 -20.52 14.04 -10.52
CA GLU A 235 -19.07 13.95 -10.70
C GLU A 235 -18.36 15.27 -10.37
N LYS A 236 -18.91 16.40 -10.83
CA LYS A 236 -18.35 17.73 -10.52
C LYS A 236 -18.24 18.00 -9.02
N LYS A 237 -19.24 17.62 -8.23
CA LYS A 237 -19.22 17.78 -6.77
C LYS A 237 -18.14 16.92 -6.11
N ILE A 238 -17.95 15.70 -6.59
CA ILE A 238 -16.94 14.80 -6.02
C ILE A 238 -15.54 15.31 -6.36
N LEU A 239 -15.29 15.73 -7.61
CA LEU A 239 -14.01 16.32 -8.02
C LEU A 239 -13.64 17.55 -7.18
N GLN A 240 -14.62 18.42 -6.87
CA GLN A 240 -14.43 19.57 -5.99
C GLN A 240 -14.04 19.17 -4.55
N ARG A 241 -14.67 18.13 -4.01
CA ARG A 241 -14.34 17.62 -2.67
C ARG A 241 -12.94 17.02 -2.63
N GLU A 242 -12.60 16.21 -3.62
CA GLU A 242 -11.26 15.61 -3.70
C GLU A 242 -10.17 16.69 -3.83
N GLU A 243 -10.45 17.78 -4.55
CA GLU A 243 -9.54 18.92 -4.67
C GLU A 243 -9.26 19.59 -3.32
N GLN A 244 -10.31 19.79 -2.51
CA GLN A 244 -10.14 20.33 -1.14
C GLN A 244 -9.32 19.39 -0.24
N GLU A 245 -9.57 18.08 -0.33
CA GLU A 245 -8.81 17.08 0.43
C GLU A 245 -7.34 17.04 -0.03
N ARG A 246 -7.07 17.20 -1.34
CA ARG A 246 -5.70 17.31 -1.90
C ARG A 246 -4.95 18.53 -1.38
N GLN A 247 -5.59 19.71 -1.40
CA GLN A 247 -4.97 20.94 -0.90
C GLN A 247 -4.60 20.85 0.59
N LYS A 248 -5.35 20.08 1.38
CA LYS A 248 -5.00 19.79 2.77
C LYS A 248 -3.74 18.93 2.88
N ARG A 249 -3.57 17.92 2.01
CA ARG A 249 -2.38 17.05 1.97
C ARG A 249 -1.13 17.79 1.49
N ALA A 250 -1.26 18.71 0.54
CA ALA A 250 -0.14 19.50 0.03
C ALA A 250 0.55 20.40 1.08
N ARG A 251 -0.13 20.70 2.20
CA ARG A 251 0.38 21.56 3.29
C ARG A 251 1.22 20.81 4.32
N GLN A 252 1.57 19.55 4.09
CA GLN A 252 2.35 18.73 5.03
C GLN A 252 3.82 19.17 5.12
N THR A 253 4.36 19.17 6.33
CA THR A 253 5.79 19.45 6.58
C THR A 253 6.68 18.32 6.06
N PRO A 254 7.99 18.55 5.83
CA PRO A 254 8.92 17.47 5.46
C PRO A 254 8.91 16.28 6.43
N MET A 255 8.83 16.54 7.74
CA MET A 255 8.73 15.50 8.77
C MET A 255 7.45 14.67 8.66
N GLN A 256 6.31 15.32 8.39
CA GLN A 256 5.04 14.63 8.16
C GLN A 256 5.10 13.75 6.91
N ARG A 257 5.70 14.25 5.82
CA ARG A 257 5.91 13.48 4.60
C ARG A 257 6.83 12.27 4.82
N GLY A 258 7.92 12.42 5.58
CA GLY A 258 8.81 11.30 5.92
C GLY A 258 8.10 10.20 6.70
N VAL A 259 7.30 10.55 7.71
CA VAL A 259 6.51 9.58 8.48
C VAL A 259 5.42 8.92 7.61
N GLN A 260 4.78 9.68 6.73
CA GLN A 260 3.81 9.17 5.77
C GLN A 260 4.44 8.19 4.78
N GLU A 261 5.66 8.46 4.32
CA GLU A 261 6.41 7.57 3.43
C GLU A 261 6.71 6.25 4.11
N VAL A 262 7.12 6.25 5.39
CA VAL A 262 7.29 5.02 6.18
C VAL A 262 5.97 4.22 6.23
N ALA A 263 4.84 4.89 6.43
CA ALA A 263 3.52 4.22 6.41
C ALA A 263 3.20 3.61 5.04
N HIS A 264 3.54 4.26 3.93
CA HIS A 264 3.34 3.72 2.59
C HIS A 264 4.27 2.54 2.30
N GLN A 265 5.56 2.65 2.62
CA GLN A 265 6.55 1.57 2.44
C GLN A 265 6.18 0.33 3.26
N LEU A 266 5.66 0.52 4.48
CA LEU A 266 5.12 -0.57 5.30
C LEU A 266 3.98 -1.33 4.59
N GLN A 267 3.09 -0.61 3.91
CA GLN A 267 1.98 -1.19 3.16
C GLN A 267 2.46 -1.90 1.88
N ILE A 268 3.46 -1.35 1.19
CA ILE A 268 4.14 -1.99 0.06
C ILE A 268 4.76 -3.32 0.50
N GLY A 269 5.50 -3.31 1.61
CA GLY A 269 6.12 -4.51 2.17
C GLY A 269 5.09 -5.61 2.44
N LEU A 270 3.97 -5.26 3.10
CA LEU A 270 2.89 -6.20 3.35
C LEU A 270 2.28 -6.76 2.05
N MET A 271 2.05 -5.92 1.05
CA MET A 271 1.49 -6.36 -0.22
C MET A 271 2.42 -7.36 -0.93
N TYR A 272 3.74 -7.15 -0.92
CA TYR A 272 4.69 -8.12 -1.46
C TYR A 272 4.67 -9.44 -0.69
N MET A 273 4.63 -9.39 0.65
CA MET A 273 4.51 -10.61 1.47
C MET A 273 3.24 -11.41 1.13
N LYS A 274 2.14 -10.73 0.80
CA LYS A 274 0.86 -11.38 0.44
C LYS A 274 0.87 -11.92 -1.00
N THR A 275 1.41 -11.16 -1.94
CA THR A 275 1.24 -11.43 -3.39
C THR A 275 2.39 -12.22 -4.01
N ARG A 276 3.60 -12.13 -3.46
CA ARG A 276 4.83 -12.64 -4.10
C ARG A 276 5.54 -13.72 -3.30
N HIS A 277 4.99 -14.12 -2.15
CA HIS A 277 5.59 -15.10 -1.25
C HIS A 277 7.06 -14.78 -0.91
N PHE A 278 7.37 -13.50 -0.75
CA PHE A 278 8.72 -12.98 -0.54
C PHE A 278 8.75 -12.08 0.68
N PHE A 279 9.84 -12.11 1.44
CA PHE A 279 10.07 -11.19 2.55
C PHE A 279 10.87 -9.96 2.07
N PRO A 280 10.28 -8.76 2.03
CA PRO A 280 10.95 -7.55 1.53
C PRO A 280 11.83 -6.94 2.62
N GLU A 281 12.93 -7.62 2.93
CA GLU A 281 13.85 -7.27 4.02
C GLU A 281 14.36 -5.82 3.93
N GLU A 282 14.88 -5.44 2.76
CA GLU A 282 15.41 -4.10 2.50
C GLU A 282 14.35 -3.01 2.76
N THR A 283 13.18 -3.11 2.13
CA THR A 283 12.07 -2.15 2.33
C THR A 283 11.66 -2.02 3.80
N LEU A 284 11.65 -3.12 4.56
CA LEU A 284 11.27 -3.10 5.96
C LEU A 284 12.34 -2.50 6.85
N TYR A 285 13.62 -2.74 6.54
CA TYR A 285 14.73 -2.10 7.24
C TYR A 285 14.86 -0.61 6.87
N ASP A 286 14.56 -0.21 5.63
CA ASP A 286 14.49 1.20 5.25
C ASP A 286 13.41 1.95 6.04
N CYS A 287 12.27 1.30 6.31
CA CYS A 287 11.25 1.85 7.21
C CYS A 287 11.82 2.09 8.61
N VAL A 288 12.58 1.13 9.14
CA VAL A 288 13.23 1.23 10.46
C VAL A 288 14.23 2.37 10.47
N ASP A 289 15.16 2.38 9.52
CA ASP A 289 16.25 3.35 9.45
C ASP A 289 15.70 4.77 9.21
N SER A 290 14.62 4.90 8.43
CA SER A 290 13.89 6.16 8.27
C SER A 290 13.29 6.65 9.58
N LEU A 291 12.65 5.78 10.38
CA LEU A 291 12.13 6.19 11.70
C LEU A 291 13.24 6.64 12.64
N LEU A 292 14.37 5.93 12.66
CA LEU A 292 15.54 6.27 13.47
C LEU A 292 16.18 7.59 13.03
N TYR A 293 16.28 7.82 11.72
CA TYR A 293 16.76 9.06 11.17
C TYR A 293 15.84 10.22 11.56
N LEU A 294 14.52 10.10 11.32
CA LEU A 294 13.56 11.17 11.57
C LEU A 294 13.49 11.58 13.05
N VAL A 295 13.51 10.61 13.98
CA VAL A 295 13.55 10.92 15.42
C VAL A 295 14.85 11.62 15.84
N GLY A 296 15.97 11.25 15.21
CA GLY A 296 17.27 11.87 15.42
C GLY A 296 17.37 13.31 14.88
N GLN A 297 16.63 13.64 13.82
CA GLN A 297 16.62 15.00 13.23
C GLN A 297 15.89 16.02 14.12
N ASP A 298 14.64 15.73 14.49
CA ASP A 298 13.87 16.56 15.42
C ASP A 298 12.83 15.70 16.12
N ARG A 299 13.16 15.31 17.35
CA ARG A 299 12.30 14.50 18.21
C ARG A 299 10.89 15.08 18.37
N LYS A 300 10.74 16.40 18.58
CA LYS A 300 9.42 17.02 18.85
C LYS A 300 8.58 17.04 17.58
N ALA A 301 9.18 17.44 16.45
CA ALA A 301 8.50 17.42 15.17
C ALA A 301 8.13 15.99 14.75
N PHE A 302 8.99 15.00 15.03
CA PHE A 302 8.73 13.60 14.75
C PHE A 302 7.53 13.07 15.54
N LEU A 303 7.50 13.26 16.87
CA LEU A 303 6.37 12.83 17.70
C LEU A 303 5.06 13.54 17.30
N TYR A 304 5.15 14.81 16.87
CA TYR A 304 4.02 15.53 16.29
C TYR A 304 3.58 14.90 14.96
N ALA A 305 4.51 14.58 14.06
CA ALA A 305 4.21 13.96 12.76
C ALA A 305 3.57 12.57 12.90
N LEU A 306 3.98 11.75 13.87
CA LEU A 306 3.32 10.48 14.18
C LEU A 306 1.81 10.64 14.47
N ALA A 307 1.39 11.77 15.04
CA ALA A 307 -0.01 12.05 15.33
C ALA A 307 -0.86 12.41 14.09
N PHE A 308 -0.23 12.61 12.91
CA PHE A 308 -0.91 12.91 11.63
C PHE A 308 -1.31 11.67 10.84
N LEU A 309 -0.88 10.48 11.25
CA LEU A 309 -1.26 9.21 10.62
C LEU A 309 -2.73 8.81 10.89
N ARG A 310 -3.62 9.74 11.24
CA ARG A 310 -5.03 9.46 11.59
C ARG A 310 -5.86 8.98 10.40
N GLU A 311 -5.48 9.42 9.20
CA GLU A 311 -6.14 9.03 7.95
C GLU A 311 -5.62 7.68 7.43
N GLU A 312 -4.50 7.19 7.98
CA GLU A 312 -3.98 5.87 7.64
C GLU A 312 -4.82 4.75 8.26
N PRO A 313 -4.83 3.55 7.64
CA PRO A 313 -5.47 2.39 8.23
C PRO A 313 -4.97 2.12 9.65
N ASP A 314 -5.88 1.70 10.54
CA ASP A 314 -5.59 1.50 11.96
C ASP A 314 -4.35 0.64 12.23
N TRP A 315 -4.13 -0.40 11.43
CA TRP A 315 -2.97 -1.28 11.61
C TRP A 315 -1.66 -0.58 11.21
N VAL A 316 -1.65 0.23 10.15
CA VAL A 316 -0.48 1.00 9.69
C VAL A 316 -0.15 2.07 10.71
N ARG A 317 -1.14 2.90 11.05
CA ARG A 317 -1.04 3.95 12.06
C ARG A 317 -0.49 3.39 13.36
N HIS A 318 -1.07 2.30 13.84
CA HIS A 318 -0.63 1.65 15.08
C HIS A 318 0.81 1.13 14.99
N ALA A 319 1.17 0.46 13.89
CA ALA A 319 2.52 -0.05 13.69
C ALA A 319 3.57 1.06 13.73
N VAL A 320 3.38 2.10 12.91
CA VAL A 320 4.34 3.20 12.76
C VAL A 320 4.41 4.03 14.03
N GLN A 321 3.28 4.34 14.69
CA GLN A 321 3.28 5.08 15.94
C GLN A 321 3.97 4.31 17.07
N VAL A 322 3.69 3.03 17.25
CA VAL A 322 4.29 2.22 18.32
C VAL A 322 5.78 2.00 18.07
N ALA A 323 6.17 1.70 16.82
CA ALA A 323 7.58 1.51 16.47
C ALA A 323 8.37 2.83 16.58
N GLY A 324 7.81 3.96 16.13
CA GLY A 324 8.42 5.27 16.28
C GLY A 324 8.56 5.72 17.73
N GLN A 325 7.54 5.46 18.57
CA GLN A 325 7.63 5.72 20.02
C GLN A 325 8.63 4.78 20.72
N LEU A 326 8.75 3.54 20.26
CA LEU A 326 9.76 2.60 20.78
C LEU A 326 11.17 3.09 20.44
N ALA A 327 11.41 3.53 19.21
CA ALA A 327 12.66 4.16 18.78
C ALA A 327 13.00 5.37 19.67
N ASP A 328 12.04 6.30 19.83
CA ASP A 328 12.19 7.49 20.67
C ASP A 328 12.62 7.14 22.11
N MET A 329 11.89 6.25 22.76
CA MET A 329 12.14 5.90 24.15
C MET A 329 13.45 5.14 24.35
N MET A 330 13.84 4.28 23.40
CA MET A 330 15.10 3.55 23.48
C MET A 330 16.30 4.47 23.25
N LEU A 331 16.26 5.33 22.24
CA LEU A 331 17.33 6.29 21.95
C LEU A 331 17.48 7.35 23.04
N LEU A 332 16.37 7.75 23.68
CA LEU A 332 16.42 8.67 24.83
C LEU A 332 17.13 8.03 26.03
N ARG A 333 16.98 6.72 26.23
CA ARG A 333 17.62 5.98 27.32
C ARG A 333 19.07 5.65 27.01
N ASP A 334 19.36 5.23 25.79
CA ASP A 334 20.69 4.87 25.31
C ASP A 334 20.80 5.14 23.79
N PRO A 335 21.40 6.28 23.40
CA PRO A 335 21.57 6.66 21.99
C PRO A 335 22.43 5.68 21.17
N HIS A 336 23.22 4.83 21.82
CA HIS A 336 24.15 3.90 21.16
C HIS A 336 23.70 2.44 21.27
N SER A 337 22.47 2.20 21.71
CA SER A 337 21.98 0.83 21.91
C SER A 337 21.95 0.06 20.58
N PRO A 338 22.69 -1.06 20.47
CA PRO A 338 22.72 -1.86 19.24
C PRO A 338 21.41 -2.62 18.99
N HIS A 339 20.47 -2.56 19.93
CA HIS A 339 19.21 -3.30 19.90
C HIS A 339 18.04 -2.51 19.31
N VAL A 340 18.19 -1.18 19.13
CA VAL A 340 17.09 -0.29 18.71
C VAL A 340 16.55 -0.70 17.34
N ARG A 341 17.44 -0.88 16.36
CA ARG A 341 17.06 -1.22 14.98
C ARG A 341 16.21 -2.50 14.92
N GLU A 342 16.66 -3.56 15.60
CA GLU A 342 15.96 -4.84 15.65
C GLU A 342 14.66 -4.79 16.46
N ALA A 343 14.61 -4.01 17.55
CA ALA A 343 13.40 -3.82 18.34
C ALA A 343 12.31 -3.08 17.56
N VAL A 344 12.70 -2.05 16.80
CA VAL A 344 11.78 -1.28 15.95
C VAL A 344 11.25 -2.14 14.81
N LEU A 345 12.10 -2.95 14.17
CA LEU A 345 11.65 -3.94 13.18
C LEU A 345 10.60 -4.89 13.76
N GLY A 346 10.89 -5.46 14.94
CA GLY A 346 9.96 -6.35 15.64
C GLY A 346 8.61 -5.68 15.93
N GLY A 347 8.62 -4.39 16.29
CA GLY A 347 7.41 -3.59 16.54
C GLY A 347 6.56 -3.35 15.28
N LEU A 348 7.20 -3.05 14.15
CA LEU A 348 6.53 -2.90 12.85
C LEU A 348 5.92 -4.24 12.41
N LEU A 349 6.73 -5.30 12.37
CA LEU A 349 6.33 -6.64 11.94
C LEU A 349 5.18 -7.18 12.79
N HIS A 350 5.24 -7.03 14.11
CA HIS A 350 4.20 -7.52 15.02
C HIS A 350 2.78 -7.15 14.56
N THR A 351 2.59 -5.91 14.10
CA THR A 351 1.26 -5.43 13.70
C THR A 351 0.87 -5.90 12.29
N MET A 352 1.84 -6.17 11.40
CA MET A 352 1.60 -6.70 10.05
C MET A 352 0.90 -8.06 10.03
N GLY A 353 1.05 -8.85 11.10
CA GLY A 353 0.35 -10.14 11.19
C GLY A 353 -1.18 -10.01 11.14
N LYS A 354 -1.74 -8.85 11.54
CA LYS A 354 -3.20 -8.65 11.58
C LYS A 354 -3.81 -8.67 10.16
N PRO A 355 -3.29 -7.87 9.20
CA PRO A 355 -3.67 -7.98 7.79
C PRO A 355 -3.59 -9.37 7.19
N MET A 356 -2.65 -10.20 7.62
CA MET A 356 -2.49 -11.57 7.10
C MET A 356 -3.66 -12.49 7.43
N LEU A 357 -4.49 -12.12 8.40
CA LEU A 357 -5.70 -12.85 8.78
C LEU A 357 -6.94 -12.42 8.00
N VAL A 358 -6.84 -11.39 7.15
CA VAL A 358 -7.99 -10.92 6.36
C VAL A 358 -8.41 -12.02 5.38
N SER A 359 -9.68 -12.42 5.51
CA SER A 359 -10.30 -13.53 4.79
C SER A 359 -11.81 -13.30 4.69
N GLN A 360 -12.57 -14.30 4.22
CA GLN A 360 -14.04 -14.22 4.20
C GLN A 360 -14.63 -14.15 5.62
N GLU A 361 -14.00 -14.79 6.60
CA GLU A 361 -14.41 -14.73 8.02
C GLU A 361 -13.99 -13.40 8.69
N LEU A 362 -12.96 -12.75 8.16
CA LEU A 362 -12.42 -11.47 8.62
C LEU A 362 -12.26 -10.48 7.46
N LEU A 363 -13.39 -10.00 6.95
CA LEU A 363 -13.47 -9.18 5.73
C LEU A 363 -12.64 -7.89 5.80
N SER A 364 -12.53 -7.28 6.98
CA SER A 364 -11.73 -6.07 7.16
C SER A 364 -11.26 -5.91 8.60
N LEU A 365 -10.22 -5.09 8.77
CA LEU A 365 -9.73 -4.66 10.07
C LEU A 365 -10.42 -3.37 10.56
N LYS A 366 -11.52 -2.96 9.93
CA LYS A 366 -12.26 -1.75 10.31
C LYS A 366 -12.90 -1.90 11.68
N THR A 367 -13.25 -0.76 12.27
CA THR A 367 -13.91 -0.67 13.57
C THR A 367 -15.24 -1.43 13.54
N HIS A 368 -15.57 -2.16 14.62
CA HIS A 368 -16.77 -3.01 14.81
C HIS A 368 -16.62 -4.51 14.50
N MET A 369 -15.57 -5.12 15.03
CA MET A 369 -15.39 -6.58 14.97
C MET A 369 -16.36 -7.32 15.90
N LYS A 370 -16.97 -8.40 15.40
CA LYS A 370 -17.72 -9.38 16.21
C LYS A 370 -16.79 -10.10 17.20
N PRO A 371 -17.30 -10.63 18.33
CA PRO A 371 -16.46 -11.33 19.33
C PRO A 371 -15.57 -12.44 18.74
N HIS A 372 -16.09 -13.26 17.82
CA HIS A 372 -15.30 -14.30 17.16
C HIS A 372 -14.18 -13.74 16.28
N GLN A 373 -14.41 -12.62 15.59
CA GLN A 373 -13.39 -11.94 14.79
C GLN A 373 -12.27 -11.38 15.67
N LYS A 374 -12.62 -10.90 16.87
CA LYS A 374 -11.61 -10.47 17.87
C LYS A 374 -10.76 -11.64 18.35
N GLU A 375 -11.36 -12.81 18.54
CA GLU A 375 -10.63 -14.02 18.95
C GLU A 375 -9.70 -14.50 17.83
N MET A 376 -10.20 -14.56 16.58
CA MET A 376 -9.40 -14.87 15.40
C MET A 376 -8.19 -13.94 15.29
N LEU A 377 -8.38 -12.63 15.53
CA LEU A 377 -7.30 -11.65 15.46
C LEU A 377 -6.16 -11.93 16.44
N LYS A 378 -6.38 -12.64 17.56
CA LYS A 378 -5.28 -13.03 18.47
C LYS A 378 -4.28 -13.98 17.81
N GLY A 379 -4.69 -14.70 16.78
CA GLY A 379 -3.84 -15.60 15.99
C GLY A 379 -2.79 -14.88 15.11
N HIS A 380 -2.79 -13.54 15.04
CA HIS A 380 -1.95 -12.80 14.08
C HIS A 380 -0.45 -13.01 14.29
N VAL A 381 -0.01 -13.21 15.53
CA VAL A 381 1.40 -13.48 15.84
C VAL A 381 1.82 -14.83 15.28
N ALA A 382 0.97 -15.85 15.42
CA ALA A 382 1.22 -17.17 14.87
C ALA A 382 1.22 -17.13 13.33
N ALA A 383 0.21 -16.48 12.72
CA ALA A 383 0.12 -16.35 11.27
C ALA A 383 1.35 -15.65 10.67
N LEU A 384 1.82 -14.58 11.31
CA LEU A 384 3.05 -13.89 10.90
C LEU A 384 4.27 -14.80 11.02
N ARG A 385 4.45 -15.48 12.16
CA ARG A 385 5.58 -16.40 12.35
C ARG A 385 5.59 -17.51 11.30
N ASP A 386 4.44 -18.08 11.00
CA ASP A 386 4.32 -19.16 10.03
C ASP A 386 4.59 -18.64 8.60
N LYS A 387 4.20 -17.39 8.29
CA LYS A 387 4.60 -16.72 7.03
C LYS A 387 6.09 -16.44 6.94
N LEU A 388 6.72 -15.91 7.98
CA LEU A 388 8.16 -15.65 7.99
C LEU A 388 8.96 -16.95 7.79
N ARG A 389 8.53 -18.04 8.41
CA ARG A 389 9.10 -19.39 8.19
C ARG A 389 8.94 -19.84 6.73
N ALA A 390 7.78 -19.58 6.12
CA ALA A 390 7.55 -19.92 4.70
C ALA A 390 8.39 -19.07 3.73
N PHE A 391 8.99 -17.97 4.19
CA PHE A 391 9.93 -17.15 3.42
C PHE A 391 11.39 -17.50 3.70
N ASP A 392 11.65 -18.54 4.51
CA ASP A 392 12.99 -18.90 5.00
C ASP A 392 13.74 -17.75 5.70
N TRP A 393 13.00 -16.75 6.19
CA TRP A 393 13.58 -15.60 6.90
C TRP A 393 13.51 -15.80 8.41
N SER A 394 14.62 -15.48 9.10
CA SER A 394 14.74 -15.63 10.55
C SER A 394 15.06 -14.30 11.22
N PRO A 395 14.19 -13.79 12.10
CA PRO A 395 14.48 -12.57 12.86
C PRO A 395 15.63 -12.79 13.85
N SER A 396 16.37 -11.71 14.13
CA SER A 396 17.31 -11.65 15.25
C SER A 396 16.62 -11.97 16.59
N PRO A 397 17.36 -12.34 17.65
CA PRO A 397 16.77 -12.62 18.96
C PRO A 397 15.93 -11.45 19.52
N VAL A 398 16.38 -10.22 19.32
CA VAL A 398 15.67 -9.01 19.78
C VAL A 398 14.39 -8.78 18.99
N CYS A 399 14.48 -8.84 17.65
CA CYS A 399 13.31 -8.70 16.78
C CYS A 399 12.28 -9.77 17.09
N ARG A 400 12.71 -11.03 17.27
CA ARG A 400 11.84 -12.17 17.60
C ARG A 400 11.13 -11.96 18.93
N ASP A 401 11.84 -11.54 19.97
CA ASP A 401 11.23 -11.36 21.30
C ASP A 401 10.10 -10.31 21.25
N VAL A 402 10.35 -9.16 20.61
CA VAL A 402 9.35 -8.09 20.43
C VAL A 402 8.18 -8.59 19.57
N LEU A 403 8.47 -9.19 18.41
CA LEU A 403 7.47 -9.68 17.47
C LEU A 403 6.53 -10.69 18.12
N GLU A 404 7.06 -11.63 18.89
CA GLU A 404 6.27 -12.70 19.49
C GLU A 404 5.59 -12.27 20.81
N SER A 405 6.18 -11.32 21.55
CA SER A 405 5.78 -11.05 22.94
C SER A 405 5.13 -9.68 23.17
N ALA A 406 4.99 -8.80 22.18
CA ALA A 406 4.41 -7.46 22.39
C ALA A 406 2.92 -7.47 22.80
N ASN A 407 2.22 -8.61 22.74
CA ASN A 407 0.86 -8.80 23.29
C ASN A 407 0.85 -9.37 24.72
N GLU A 408 2.02 -9.76 25.23
CA GLU A 408 2.16 -10.34 26.56
C GLU A 408 1.96 -9.30 27.66
N ARG A 409 1.55 -9.78 28.84
CA ARG A 409 1.21 -8.93 29.99
C ARG A 409 1.93 -9.43 31.22
N LEU A 410 2.26 -8.52 32.13
CA LEU A 410 3.05 -8.86 33.32
C LEU A 410 2.37 -9.91 34.21
N ASP A 411 1.04 -10.00 34.18
CA ASP A 411 0.26 -10.98 34.94
C ASP A 411 0.00 -12.31 34.21
N GLY A 412 0.51 -12.46 32.98
CA GLY A 412 0.31 -13.66 32.15
C GLY A 412 -1.03 -13.73 31.41
N SER A 413 -1.89 -12.71 31.50
CA SER A 413 -3.15 -12.66 30.72
C SER A 413 -2.98 -12.25 29.25
N GLY A 414 -1.73 -12.08 28.82
CA GLY A 414 -1.37 -11.81 27.42
C GLY A 414 -1.34 -13.07 26.56
N TYR A 415 -0.91 -12.90 25.31
CA TYR A 415 -0.85 -13.96 24.30
C TYR A 415 0.35 -13.70 23.36
N PRO A 416 0.83 -14.70 22.60
CA PRO A 416 0.30 -16.07 22.45
C PRO A 416 0.74 -17.07 23.53
N ALA A 417 1.83 -16.81 24.26
CA ALA A 417 2.43 -17.77 25.19
C ALA A 417 2.00 -17.58 26.65
N GLY A 418 1.37 -16.45 27.00
CA GLY A 418 0.93 -16.16 28.36
C GLY A 418 2.12 -15.91 29.31
N LYS A 419 3.21 -15.35 28.77
CA LYS A 419 4.43 -15.03 29.52
C LYS A 419 4.12 -14.05 30.64
N ARG A 420 4.69 -14.29 31.83
CA ARG A 420 4.63 -13.38 32.98
C ARG A 420 5.78 -12.39 32.97
N GLY A 421 5.69 -11.34 33.77
CA GLY A 421 6.64 -10.22 33.74
C GLY A 421 8.11 -10.58 33.95
N ASN A 422 8.42 -11.65 34.66
CA ASN A 422 9.78 -12.17 34.83
C ASN A 422 10.33 -12.90 33.59
N GLN A 423 9.49 -13.23 32.62
CA GLN A 423 9.84 -13.90 31.36
C GLN A 423 9.89 -12.92 30.17
N LEU A 424 9.60 -11.63 30.41
CA LEU A 424 9.61 -10.58 29.39
C LEU A 424 10.89 -9.74 29.51
N SER A 425 11.54 -9.48 28.38
CA SER A 425 12.64 -8.51 28.33
C SER A 425 12.15 -7.09 28.63
N GLU A 426 13.06 -6.21 29.02
CA GLU A 426 12.74 -4.80 29.26
C GLU A 426 12.21 -4.10 28.00
N ILE A 427 12.74 -4.45 26.83
CA ILE A 427 12.26 -3.95 25.52
C ILE A 427 10.82 -4.40 25.27
N THR A 428 10.53 -5.68 25.53
CA THR A 428 9.18 -6.24 25.38
C THR A 428 8.19 -5.62 26.38
N LYS A 429 8.60 -5.34 27.61
CA LYS A 429 7.75 -4.60 28.57
C LYS A 429 7.44 -3.20 28.06
N LEU A 430 8.44 -2.48 27.56
CA LEU A 430 8.29 -1.13 27.02
C LEU A 430 7.32 -1.10 25.84
N VAL A 431 7.53 -1.94 24.82
CA VAL A 431 6.65 -1.97 23.64
C VAL A 431 5.22 -2.36 24.00
N SER A 432 5.01 -3.30 24.94
CA SER A 432 3.67 -3.68 25.42
C SER A 432 2.92 -2.51 26.06
N VAL A 433 3.62 -1.65 26.81
CA VAL A 433 3.06 -0.43 27.41
C VAL A 433 2.71 0.59 26.33
N LEU A 434 3.66 0.91 25.43
CA LEU A 434 3.43 1.84 24.32
C LEU A 434 2.23 1.42 23.47
N LYS A 435 2.13 0.11 23.19
CA LYS A 435 1.01 -0.44 22.43
C LYS A 435 -0.32 -0.33 23.16
N ALA A 436 -0.34 -0.54 24.47
CA ALA A 436 -1.53 -0.37 25.29
C ALA A 436 -2.00 1.08 25.32
N LEU A 437 -1.08 2.03 25.51
CA LEU A 437 -1.36 3.47 25.48
C LEU A 437 -1.90 3.89 24.12
N ASN A 438 -1.24 3.48 23.03
CA ASN A 438 -1.69 3.76 21.67
C ASN A 438 -3.12 3.22 21.44
N LYS A 439 -3.41 1.97 21.88
CA LYS A 439 -4.77 1.41 21.76
C LYS A 439 -5.82 2.26 22.50
N LEU A 440 -5.50 2.80 23.68
CA LEU A 440 -6.44 3.57 24.49
C LEU A 440 -6.70 4.99 23.96
N MET A 441 -5.74 5.56 23.24
CA MET A 441 -5.80 6.94 22.74
C MET A 441 -6.55 7.07 21.40
N HIS A 442 -7.04 5.96 20.84
CA HIS A 442 -7.70 5.94 19.54
C HIS A 442 -9.04 5.22 19.60
N GLU A 443 -10.00 5.67 18.79
CA GLU A 443 -11.30 5.03 18.68
C GLU A 443 -11.15 3.60 18.18
N ARG A 444 -11.87 2.65 18.78
CA ARG A 444 -11.86 1.26 18.31
C ARG A 444 -13.10 0.51 18.75
N ASN A 445 -13.78 -0.18 17.82
CA ASN A 445 -14.90 -1.08 18.12
C ASN A 445 -16.01 -0.43 18.96
N GLY A 446 -16.36 0.83 18.67
CA GLY A 446 -17.35 1.60 19.42
C GLY A 446 -16.88 2.11 20.79
N ILE A 447 -15.58 1.97 21.11
CA ILE A 447 -14.98 2.55 22.31
C ILE A 447 -14.36 3.90 21.94
N PRO A 448 -14.78 5.01 22.57
CA PRO A 448 -14.21 6.33 22.29
C PRO A 448 -12.75 6.43 22.78
N PRO A 449 -11.93 7.27 22.13
CA PRO A 449 -10.54 7.48 22.53
C PRO A 449 -10.46 8.14 23.91
N ARG A 450 -9.43 7.79 24.69
CA ARG A 450 -9.09 8.45 25.95
C ARG A 450 -8.10 9.58 25.70
N ALA A 451 -8.19 10.63 26.51
CA ALA A 451 -7.12 11.64 26.57
C ALA A 451 -5.80 10.98 27.00
N PRO A 452 -4.64 11.48 26.56
CA PRO A 452 -3.34 10.87 26.88
C PRO A 452 -3.14 10.61 28.37
N LEU A 453 -3.41 11.61 29.23
CA LEU A 453 -3.26 11.48 30.68
C LEU A 453 -4.16 10.40 31.29
N ASP A 454 -5.39 10.26 30.77
CA ASP A 454 -6.32 9.23 31.22
C ASP A 454 -5.87 7.84 30.76
N ALA A 455 -5.30 7.72 29.57
CA ALA A 455 -4.70 6.46 29.10
C ALA A 455 -3.51 6.06 30.00
N TYR A 456 -2.63 7.00 30.35
CA TYR A 456 -1.52 6.74 31.28
C TYR A 456 -2.00 6.27 32.65
N ARG A 457 -2.92 7.04 33.28
CA ARG A 457 -3.55 6.65 34.55
C ARG A 457 -4.20 5.27 34.45
N TRP A 458 -4.87 5.01 33.32
CA TRP A 458 -5.51 3.73 33.11
C TRP A 458 -4.50 2.58 33.04
N VAL A 459 -3.31 2.75 32.46
CA VAL A 459 -2.29 1.68 32.46
C VAL A 459 -1.64 1.52 33.84
N ASP A 460 -1.44 2.63 34.57
CA ASP A 460 -0.74 2.67 35.88
C ASP A 460 -1.59 2.15 37.07
N LEU A 461 -2.92 2.28 37.03
CA LEU A 461 -3.80 1.91 38.15
C LEU A 461 -3.77 0.40 38.47
N PRO A 462 -3.79 -0.03 39.74
CA PRO A 462 -3.77 -1.44 40.10
C PRO A 462 -5.02 -2.22 39.62
N PRO A 463 -4.91 -3.54 39.35
CA PRO A 463 -5.95 -4.34 38.68
C PRO A 463 -7.30 -4.49 39.41
N ARG A 464 -7.37 -4.18 40.71
CA ARG A 464 -8.53 -4.48 41.57
C ARG A 464 -9.79 -3.65 41.25
N ASN A 465 -9.69 -2.57 40.47
CA ASN A 465 -10.83 -1.70 40.12
C ASN A 465 -11.35 -1.87 38.68
N ARG A 466 -11.02 -2.96 37.96
CA ARG A 466 -11.36 -3.12 36.53
C ARG A 466 -12.37 -4.25 36.30
N SER A 467 -13.64 -3.90 36.12
CA SER A 467 -14.73 -4.81 35.72
C SER A 467 -14.95 -4.76 34.20
N THR A 468 -13.98 -5.16 33.40
CA THR A 468 -14.18 -5.49 31.98
C THR A 468 -13.00 -6.32 31.46
N VAL A 469 -13.29 -7.23 30.52
CA VAL A 469 -12.42 -8.29 29.98
C VAL A 469 -11.19 -7.76 29.19
N ASP A 470 -10.93 -6.45 29.19
CA ASP A 470 -9.82 -5.82 28.49
C ASP A 470 -8.81 -5.23 29.50
N VAL A 471 -7.74 -6.00 29.73
CA VAL A 471 -6.39 -5.55 30.08
C VAL A 471 -6.06 -5.30 31.57
N ARG A 472 -5.12 -6.10 32.07
CA ARG A 472 -4.41 -5.96 33.36
C ARG A 472 -2.93 -5.66 33.07
N PHE A 473 -2.45 -4.48 33.45
CA PHE A 473 -1.02 -4.16 33.51
C PHE A 473 -0.75 -3.56 34.89
N PRO A 474 0.05 -4.19 35.76
CA PRO A 474 0.62 -3.52 36.91
C PRO A 474 1.91 -2.82 36.50
N LEU A 475 1.87 -1.51 36.25
CA LEU A 475 3.10 -0.72 36.21
C LEU A 475 3.47 -0.31 37.64
N ARG A 476 4.63 -0.76 38.10
CA ARG A 476 5.49 0.03 38.99
C ARG A 476 6.81 0.15 38.26
N LEU A 477 7.03 1.30 37.61
CA LEU A 477 8.35 1.65 37.11
C LEU A 477 9.25 1.97 38.32
N PRO A 478 10.51 1.49 38.36
CA PRO A 478 11.47 1.90 39.36
C PRO A 478 11.85 3.38 39.24
#